data_AF-A0A7C3N9E2-F1
#
_entry.id   AF-A0A7C3N9E2-F1
#
_cell.length_a   1.000
_cell.length_b   1.000
_cell.length_c   1.000
_cell.angle_alpha   90.00
_cell.angle_beta   90.00
_cell.angle_gamma   90.00
#
_symmetry.space_group_name_H-M   'P 1'
#
loop_
_entity.id
_entity.type
_entity.pdbx_description
1 polymer ?
#
loop_
_entity_poly.entity_id
_entity_poly.type
_entity_poly.pdbx_seq_one_letter_code
_entity_poly.pdbx_strand_id
1 'polypeptide(L)'
;MKIRTLTLFYNFKNRYIDKNLNQKIEILKKIYDDLKEKDIEVQTLRLSTNLASQRKDFKTMLSIITSIDEMLKDKNIEFFNIGRVNNLKIENVLKIYERLNISSFLDIDTKIFDEKVVKKGATLTIELSKIDPFKNFNFGLSFNIPSGTPFFPSSYSNQQGFSVGFENGDLLQDIFKDVKNYANLKIYLEKKLYKEYLFFEKFFENQSIKRKILFLGLDISFAPGIKKEQSVYEAFNILKRKIKRKNLNDLAIAGAITEVLKNLKLKKTGYSGLMLPLCEDYSLSKLSFGKNIRIKDLLLLSSVCGCGIDTVPVTFKNEFIESLIMDSYTISRKWKKPLQLRVLPVEEKSVISFRSKYLLKTKLLDY
;
A
#
# COMPACT_ATOMS: atom_id res chain seq x y z
N MET A 1 10.41 -10.69 -10.53
CA MET A 1 10.02 -9.90 -9.33
C MET A 1 10.99 -8.74 -9.16
N LYS A 2 10.46 -7.56 -8.87
CA LYS A 2 11.26 -6.35 -8.57
C LYS A 2 10.88 -5.76 -7.21
N ILE A 3 11.73 -4.89 -6.68
CA ILE A 3 11.42 -4.13 -5.46
C ILE A 3 10.53 -2.95 -5.85
N ARG A 4 9.28 -2.96 -5.39
CA ARG A 4 8.34 -1.86 -5.62
C ARG A 4 8.70 -0.64 -4.79
N THR A 5 9.14 -0.87 -3.56
CA THR A 5 9.41 0.20 -2.59
C THR A 5 10.56 -0.15 -1.68
N LEU A 6 11.52 0.77 -1.57
CA LEU A 6 12.52 0.81 -0.52
C LEU A 6 12.24 2.06 0.32
N THR A 7 11.65 1.84 1.51
CA THR A 7 11.08 2.92 2.32
C THR A 7 11.93 3.16 3.56
N LEU A 8 12.46 4.37 3.71
CA LEU A 8 13.08 4.86 4.93
C LEU A 8 12.01 5.42 5.88
N PHE A 9 12.08 5.04 7.15
CA PHE A 9 11.27 5.60 8.23
C PHE A 9 12.11 6.51 9.10
N TYR A 10 11.67 7.76 9.23
CA TYR A 10 12.30 8.77 10.06
C TYR A 10 11.32 9.35 11.08
N ASN A 11 11.60 9.15 12.36
CA ASN A 11 10.73 9.60 13.44
C ASN A 11 11.36 10.80 14.12
N PHE A 12 10.77 11.97 13.88
CA PHE A 12 11.16 13.20 14.53
C PHE A 12 10.93 13.06 16.03
N LYS A 13 12.03 13.21 16.78
CA LYS A 13 12.02 13.41 18.24
C LYS A 13 12.00 14.89 18.61
N ASN A 14 12.63 15.72 17.77
CA ASN A 14 12.83 17.14 17.99
C ASN A 14 11.97 17.99 17.03
N ARG A 15 11.90 19.30 17.32
CA ARG A 15 11.06 20.22 16.55
C ARG A 15 11.64 20.66 15.20
N TYR A 16 12.84 20.23 14.81
CA TYR A 16 13.55 20.67 13.60
C TYR A 16 14.10 19.48 12.78
N ILE A 17 14.54 19.77 11.54
CA ILE A 17 15.27 18.84 10.68
C ILE A 17 16.71 18.78 11.16
N ASP A 18 17.17 17.60 11.57
CA ASP A 18 18.56 17.41 11.98
C ASP A 18 19.42 16.82 10.86
N LYS A 19 20.75 16.82 11.07
CA LYS A 19 21.71 16.21 10.14
C LYS A 19 21.54 14.69 9.98
N ASN A 20 20.82 14.04 10.90
CA ASN A 20 20.63 12.58 10.90
C ASN A 20 19.70 12.15 9.77
N LEU A 21 18.67 12.95 9.45
CA LEU A 21 17.79 12.66 8.30
C LEU A 21 18.57 12.55 6.99
N ASN A 22 19.42 13.54 6.69
CA ASN A 22 20.27 13.54 5.49
C ASN A 22 21.20 12.32 5.44
N GLN A 23 21.86 12.00 6.57
CA GLN A 23 22.73 10.82 6.65
C GLN A 23 21.97 9.51 6.37
N LYS A 24 20.74 9.36 6.88
CA LYS A 24 19.92 8.18 6.63
C LYS A 24 19.42 8.09 5.19
N ILE A 25 19.11 9.21 4.56
CA ILE A 25 18.76 9.27 3.13
C ILE A 25 19.95 8.79 2.28
N GLU A 26 21.17 9.27 2.57
CA GLU A 26 22.37 8.80 1.89
C GLU A 26 22.63 7.31 2.10
N ILE A 27 22.36 6.78 3.30
CA ILE A 27 22.43 5.33 3.56
C ILE A 27 21.42 4.57 2.68
N LEU A 28 20.18 5.05 2.58
CA LEU A 28 19.14 4.43 1.74
C LEU A 28 19.57 4.39 0.27
N LYS A 29 20.14 5.47 -0.24
CA LYS A 29 20.66 5.55 -1.61
C LYS A 29 21.78 4.55 -1.85
N LYS A 30 22.72 4.42 -0.91
CA LYS A 30 23.77 3.40 -1.03
C LYS A 30 23.22 1.97 -1.00
N ILE A 31 22.11 1.70 -0.30
CA ILE A 31 21.43 0.38 -0.37
C ILE A 31 20.83 0.17 -1.76
N TYR A 32 20.24 1.21 -2.34
CA TYR A 32 19.73 1.19 -3.72
C TYR A 32 20.85 0.96 -4.74
N ASP A 33 22.00 1.59 -4.59
CA ASP A 33 23.15 1.39 -5.47
C ASP A 33 23.68 -0.06 -5.38
N ASP A 34 23.83 -0.61 -4.17
CA ASP A 34 24.23 -2.02 -3.96
C ASP A 34 23.21 -3.01 -4.58
N LEU A 35 21.92 -2.66 -4.66
CA LEU A 35 20.90 -3.48 -5.35
C LEU A 35 21.04 -3.39 -6.86
N LYS A 36 21.31 -2.19 -7.38
CA LYS A 36 21.52 -1.94 -8.81
C LYS A 36 22.77 -2.67 -9.33
N GLU A 37 23.84 -2.70 -8.56
CA GLU A 37 25.06 -3.49 -8.85
C GLU A 37 24.80 -5.00 -8.94
N LYS A 38 23.68 -5.48 -8.38
CA LYS A 38 23.23 -6.87 -8.45
C LYS A 38 22.13 -7.10 -9.50
N ASP A 39 21.89 -6.13 -10.37
CA ASP A 39 20.82 -6.14 -11.37
C ASP A 39 19.41 -6.31 -10.77
N ILE A 40 19.22 -5.88 -9.52
CA ILE A 40 17.91 -5.91 -8.87
C ILE A 40 17.22 -4.57 -9.10
N GLU A 41 16.14 -4.59 -9.88
CA GLU A 41 15.32 -3.41 -10.15
C GLU A 41 14.63 -2.92 -8.86
N VAL A 42 14.82 -1.63 -8.56
CA VAL A 42 14.08 -0.90 -7.51
C VAL A 42 13.28 0.22 -8.17
N GLN A 43 11.96 0.11 -8.09
CA GLN A 43 11.04 1.02 -8.76
C GLN A 43 10.99 2.39 -8.08
N THR A 44 10.96 2.43 -6.73
CA THR A 44 10.84 3.69 -5.99
C THR A 44 11.62 3.67 -4.67
N LEU A 45 12.29 4.79 -4.40
CA LEU A 45 12.76 5.17 -3.07
C LEU A 45 11.68 6.02 -2.39
N ARG A 46 11.49 5.84 -1.08
CA ARG A 46 10.46 6.57 -0.33
C ARG A 46 10.94 7.00 1.05
N LEU A 47 10.40 8.11 1.54
CA LEU A 47 10.52 8.54 2.94
C LEU A 47 9.16 8.55 3.62
N SER A 48 9.05 7.95 4.80
CA SER A 48 7.88 8.01 5.68
C SER A 48 8.28 8.59 7.03
N THR A 49 7.45 9.51 7.54
CA THR A 49 7.71 10.25 8.78
C THR A 49 6.50 10.28 9.69
N ASN A 50 6.69 10.78 10.92
CA ASN A 50 5.64 11.00 11.90
C ASN A 50 5.25 12.49 12.04
N LEU A 51 5.55 13.33 11.04
CA LEU A 51 5.40 14.79 11.12
C LEU A 51 3.97 15.25 11.37
N ALA A 52 3.00 14.66 10.66
CA ALA A 52 1.59 14.99 10.81
C ALA A 52 1.03 14.67 12.20
N SER A 53 1.71 13.79 12.94
CA SER A 53 1.35 13.41 14.31
C SER A 53 2.04 14.27 15.37
N GLN A 54 3.01 15.11 14.99
CA GLN A 54 3.72 15.98 15.92
C GLN A 54 2.83 17.13 16.39
N ARG A 55 2.94 17.47 17.69
CA ARG A 55 2.32 18.67 18.25
C ARG A 55 3.15 19.90 17.86
N LYS A 56 2.90 20.44 16.67
CA LYS A 56 3.52 21.67 16.14
C LYS A 56 2.42 22.60 15.61
N ASP A 57 2.69 23.90 15.60
CA ASP A 57 1.83 24.83 14.87
C ASP A 57 1.92 24.55 13.36
N PHE A 58 0.86 24.92 12.64
CA PHE A 58 0.72 24.59 11.23
C PHE A 58 1.81 25.23 10.35
N LYS A 59 2.21 26.47 10.64
CA LYS A 59 3.19 27.20 9.83
C LYS A 59 4.56 26.51 9.91
N THR A 60 4.99 26.14 11.12
CA THR A 60 6.23 25.40 11.34
C THR A 60 6.17 24.02 10.69
N MET A 61 5.06 23.28 10.85
CA MET A 61 4.89 21.98 10.22
C MET A 61 5.01 22.06 8.70
N LEU A 62 4.32 23.01 8.07
CA LEU A 62 4.34 23.20 6.63
C LEU A 62 5.76 23.54 6.13
N SER A 63 6.46 24.45 6.80
CA SER A 63 7.84 24.81 6.46
C SER A 63 8.78 23.60 6.48
N ILE A 64 8.65 22.72 7.48
CA ILE A 64 9.45 21.50 7.59
C ILE A 64 9.10 20.52 6.45
N ILE A 65 7.81 20.30 6.18
CA ILE A 65 7.38 19.40 5.10
C ILE A 65 7.91 19.91 3.75
N THR A 66 7.79 21.21 3.46
CA THR A 66 8.33 21.82 2.23
C THR A 66 9.83 21.61 2.11
N SER A 67 10.60 21.89 3.17
CA SER A 67 12.05 21.73 3.15
C SER A 67 12.48 20.27 2.89
N ILE A 68 11.74 19.31 3.45
CA ILE A 68 11.99 17.88 3.21
C ILE A 68 11.62 17.49 1.78
N ASP A 69 10.47 17.95 1.27
CA ASP A 69 10.03 17.68 -0.09
C ASP A 69 11.06 18.15 -1.14
N GLU A 70 11.60 19.35 -0.97
CA GLU A 70 12.69 19.90 -1.80
C GLU A 70 13.96 19.03 -1.72
N MET A 71 14.39 18.71 -0.50
CA MET A 71 15.56 17.86 -0.27
C MET A 71 15.41 16.46 -0.89
N LEU A 72 14.20 15.89 -0.89
CA LEU A 72 13.92 14.58 -1.50
C LEU A 72 13.94 14.66 -3.03
N LYS A 73 13.43 15.74 -3.62
CA LYS A 73 13.51 16.01 -5.07
C LYS A 73 14.96 16.09 -5.52
N ASP A 74 15.81 16.84 -4.82
CA ASP A 74 17.25 16.94 -5.11
C ASP A 74 17.97 15.59 -5.06
N LYS A 75 17.44 14.66 -4.27
CA LYS A 75 18.00 13.31 -4.09
C LYS A 75 17.36 12.25 -4.99
N ASN A 76 16.41 12.63 -5.85
CA ASN A 76 15.61 11.75 -6.71
C ASN A 76 14.77 10.71 -5.92
N ILE A 77 14.18 11.12 -4.79
CA ILE A 77 13.24 10.31 -4.02
C ILE A 77 11.81 10.75 -4.36
N GLU A 78 11.07 9.88 -5.05
CA GLU A 78 9.78 10.22 -5.68
C GLU A 78 8.63 10.41 -4.67
N PHE A 79 8.67 9.73 -3.51
CA PHE A 79 7.53 9.66 -2.60
C PHE A 79 7.87 10.05 -1.16
N PHE A 80 7.09 10.98 -0.62
CA PHE A 80 7.17 11.45 0.76
C PHE A 80 5.84 11.28 1.50
N ASN A 81 5.85 10.57 2.63
CA ASN A 81 4.72 10.41 3.52
C ASN A 81 4.94 11.15 4.85
N ILE A 82 4.03 12.05 5.19
CA ILE A 82 4.10 12.87 6.41
C ILE A 82 3.50 12.17 7.64
N GLY A 83 2.85 11.01 7.46
CA GLY A 83 2.32 10.16 8.51
C GLY A 83 0.85 10.40 8.84
N ARG A 84 0.46 10.03 10.06
CA ARG A 84 -0.92 10.02 10.55
C ARG A 84 -1.43 11.44 10.82
N VAL A 85 -2.55 11.82 10.20
CA VAL A 85 -3.16 13.15 10.31
C VAL A 85 -4.27 13.25 11.38
N ASN A 86 -4.40 12.27 12.26
CA ASN A 86 -5.51 12.19 13.25
C ASN A 86 -5.75 13.51 14.00
N ASN A 87 -4.68 14.20 14.40
CA ASN A 87 -4.73 15.42 15.21
C ASN A 87 -4.74 16.73 14.39
N LEU A 88 -4.63 16.65 13.07
CA LEU A 88 -4.72 17.84 12.22
C LEU A 88 -6.17 18.21 11.94
N LYS A 89 -6.44 19.51 11.92
CA LYS A 89 -7.70 20.04 11.41
C LYS A 89 -7.80 19.78 9.91
N ILE A 90 -9.01 19.56 9.42
CA ILE A 90 -9.27 19.25 8.00
C ILE A 90 -8.68 20.37 7.12
N GLU A 91 -8.91 21.64 7.45
CA GLU A 91 -8.42 22.76 6.64
C GLU A 91 -6.88 22.79 6.51
N ASN A 92 -6.16 22.28 7.51
CA ASN A 92 -4.70 22.22 7.49
C ASN A 92 -4.21 21.08 6.60
N VAL A 93 -4.89 19.93 6.61
CA VAL A 93 -4.57 18.81 5.69
C VAL A 93 -4.79 19.27 4.25
N LEU A 94 -5.94 19.88 3.95
CA LEU A 94 -6.26 20.37 2.61
C LEU A 94 -5.22 21.38 2.11
N LYS A 95 -4.84 22.37 2.93
CA LYS A 95 -3.79 23.36 2.61
C LYS A 95 -2.43 22.73 2.30
N ILE A 96 -2.08 21.60 2.92
CA ILE A 96 -0.84 20.87 2.60
C ILE A 96 -0.97 20.25 1.20
N TYR A 97 -2.08 19.57 0.92
CA TYR A 97 -2.31 18.90 -0.35
C TYR A 97 -2.48 19.86 -1.54
N GLU A 98 -2.97 21.07 -1.33
CA GLU A 98 -3.01 22.14 -2.33
C GLU A 98 -1.60 22.56 -2.78
N ARG A 99 -0.63 22.52 -1.86
CA ARG A 99 0.72 23.07 -2.06
C ARG A 99 1.75 22.02 -2.45
N LEU A 100 1.58 20.79 -1.98
CA LEU A 100 2.61 19.75 -2.02
C LEU A 100 2.07 18.42 -2.54
N ASN A 101 2.93 17.66 -3.23
CA ASN A 101 2.63 16.31 -3.69
C ASN A 101 3.14 15.27 -2.68
N ILE A 102 2.51 15.24 -1.50
CA ILE A 102 2.87 14.34 -0.40
C ILE A 102 1.77 13.31 -0.15
N SER A 103 2.12 12.26 0.59
CA SER A 103 1.18 11.25 1.08
C SER A 103 0.94 11.38 2.58
N SER A 104 -0.25 10.99 3.02
CA SER A 104 -0.64 10.93 4.43
C SER A 104 -1.83 10.02 4.61
N PHE A 105 -2.17 9.67 5.85
CA PHE A 105 -3.34 8.83 6.10
C PHE A 105 -4.04 9.18 7.40
N LEU A 106 -5.32 8.87 7.47
CA LEU A 106 -6.11 8.95 8.68
C LEU A 106 -6.28 7.54 9.26
N ASP A 107 -5.85 7.36 10.50
CA ASP A 107 -6.06 6.10 11.22
C ASP A 107 -7.48 6.04 11.79
N ILE A 108 -8.28 5.11 11.27
CA ILE A 108 -9.66 4.87 11.70
C ILE A 108 -9.71 3.88 12.87
N ASP A 109 -8.63 3.13 13.14
CA ASP A 109 -8.62 2.13 14.21
C ASP A 109 -8.55 2.81 15.58
N THR A 110 -9.72 3.23 16.05
CA THR A 110 -9.97 3.61 17.42
C THR A 110 -10.31 2.34 18.20
N LYS A 111 -9.86 2.25 19.46
CA LYS A 111 -10.22 1.11 20.34
C LYS A 111 -11.74 0.90 20.44
N ILE A 112 -12.50 1.98 20.24
CA ILE A 112 -13.96 2.07 20.26
C ILE A 112 -14.38 2.79 18.98
N PHE A 113 -15.41 2.31 18.29
CA PHE A 113 -15.93 2.95 17.07
C PHE A 113 -16.30 4.42 17.35
N ASP A 114 -15.84 5.32 16.49
CA ASP A 114 -16.11 6.77 16.61
C ASP A 114 -16.64 7.31 15.27
N GLU A 115 -17.94 7.58 15.23
CA GLU A 115 -18.61 8.16 14.05
C GLU A 115 -17.98 9.50 13.61
N LYS A 116 -17.41 10.27 14.53
CA LYS A 116 -16.76 11.55 14.18
C LYS A 116 -15.51 11.30 13.34
N VAL A 117 -14.77 10.22 13.62
CA VAL A 117 -13.60 9.83 12.83
C VAL A 117 -14.01 9.30 11.46
N VAL A 118 -15.12 8.54 11.38
CA VAL A 118 -15.71 8.08 10.11
C VAL A 118 -16.10 9.27 9.24
N LYS A 119 -16.90 10.20 9.78
CA LYS A 119 -17.33 11.43 9.08
C LYS A 119 -16.14 12.27 8.64
N LYS A 120 -15.13 12.41 9.50
CA LYS A 120 -13.87 13.11 9.16
C LYS A 120 -13.14 12.43 8.00
N GLY A 121 -13.04 11.10 8.00
CA GLY A 121 -12.41 10.34 6.93
C GLY A 121 -13.12 10.48 5.59
N ALA A 122 -14.45 10.37 5.59
CA ALA A 122 -15.26 10.55 4.39
C ALA A 122 -15.17 11.99 3.84
N THR A 123 -15.29 12.98 4.74
CA THR A 123 -15.15 14.40 4.40
C THR A 123 -13.78 14.70 3.79
N LEU A 124 -12.69 14.26 4.43
CA LEU A 124 -11.33 14.46 3.88
C LEU A 124 -11.18 13.82 2.50
N THR A 125 -11.71 12.61 2.32
CA THR A 125 -11.66 11.91 1.04
C THR A 125 -12.39 12.70 -0.05
N ILE A 126 -13.60 13.20 0.22
CA ILE A 126 -14.36 14.02 -0.75
C ILE A 126 -13.65 15.35 -1.05
N GLU A 127 -13.25 16.09 -0.02
CA GLU A 127 -12.62 17.41 -0.18
C GLU A 127 -11.28 17.33 -0.92
N LEU A 128 -10.49 16.28 -0.69
CA LEU A 128 -9.27 16.04 -1.45
C LEU A 128 -9.56 15.82 -2.94
N SER A 129 -10.61 15.07 -3.28
CA SER A 129 -11.03 14.90 -4.68
C SER A 129 -11.53 16.19 -5.33
N LYS A 130 -12.03 17.18 -4.56
CA LYS A 130 -12.40 18.51 -5.10
C LYS A 130 -11.18 19.34 -5.48
N ILE A 131 -10.09 19.22 -4.73
CA ILE A 131 -8.81 19.89 -5.05
C ILE A 131 -8.27 19.32 -6.37
N ASP A 132 -8.15 18.00 -6.44
CA ASP A 132 -7.85 17.26 -7.66
C ASP A 132 -8.35 15.81 -7.46
N PRO A 133 -9.07 15.21 -8.43
CA PRO A 133 -9.65 13.86 -8.31
C PRO A 133 -8.65 12.76 -7.92
N PHE A 134 -7.35 13.02 -8.07
CA PHE A 134 -6.27 12.08 -7.82
C PHE A 134 -5.51 12.35 -6.52
N LYS A 135 -5.85 13.37 -5.72
CA LYS A 135 -5.22 13.56 -4.39
C LYS A 135 -5.40 12.35 -3.48
N ASN A 136 -6.50 11.61 -3.64
CA ASN A 136 -6.72 10.35 -2.94
C ASN A 136 -5.83 9.20 -3.41
N PHE A 137 -5.02 9.34 -4.46
CA PHE A 137 -3.92 8.39 -4.68
C PHE A 137 -2.88 8.47 -3.56
N ASN A 138 -2.68 9.67 -3.01
CA ASN A 138 -1.73 9.98 -1.95
C ASN A 138 -2.39 10.05 -0.56
N PHE A 139 -3.70 9.84 -0.45
CA PHE A 139 -4.41 9.81 0.84
C PHE A 139 -5.14 8.49 1.00
N GLY A 140 -5.21 7.98 2.23
CA GLY A 140 -5.95 6.78 2.51
C GLY A 140 -6.40 6.73 3.96
N LEU A 141 -7.32 5.81 4.20
CA LEU A 141 -7.81 5.50 5.53
C LEU A 141 -7.21 4.16 5.95
N SER A 142 -6.72 4.09 7.18
CA SER A 142 -6.02 2.92 7.68
C SER A 142 -6.75 2.27 8.84
N PHE A 143 -6.67 0.95 8.93
CA PHE A 143 -7.24 0.17 10.02
C PHE A 143 -6.21 -0.85 10.51
N ASN A 144 -5.80 -0.78 11.78
CA ASN A 144 -4.90 -1.74 12.43
C ASN A 144 -3.62 -2.05 11.62
N ILE A 145 -3.02 -1.02 11.01
CA ILE A 145 -1.79 -1.16 10.22
C ILE A 145 -0.60 -1.40 11.17
N PRO A 146 0.25 -2.40 10.91
CA PRO A 146 1.45 -2.64 11.72
C PRO A 146 2.56 -1.63 11.43
N SER A 147 3.40 -1.40 12.43
CA SER A 147 4.60 -0.57 12.31
C SER A 147 5.56 -1.18 11.29
N GLY A 148 6.20 -0.33 10.48
CA GLY A 148 7.15 -0.74 9.45
C GLY A 148 6.51 -1.06 8.10
N THR A 149 5.25 -0.69 7.88
CA THR A 149 4.54 -0.84 6.60
C THR A 149 5.15 0.10 5.55
N PRO A 150 5.74 -0.41 4.44
CA PRO A 150 6.43 0.43 3.46
C PRO A 150 5.52 1.03 2.38
N PHE A 151 4.33 0.48 2.20
CA PHE A 151 3.39 0.88 1.14
C PHE A 151 2.61 2.13 1.52
N PHE A 152 2.44 3.01 0.54
CA PHE A 152 1.73 4.28 0.70
C PHE A 152 0.26 4.09 0.30
N PRO A 153 -0.65 4.93 0.82
CA PRO A 153 -0.42 6.04 1.75
C PRO A 153 -0.38 5.67 3.24
N SER A 154 -0.67 4.42 3.65
CA SER A 154 -0.68 4.05 5.09
C SER A 154 0.69 3.69 5.68
N SER A 155 1.78 4.16 5.06
CA SER A 155 3.13 3.86 5.51
C SER A 155 3.44 4.57 6.84
N TYR A 156 3.85 3.81 7.85
CA TYR A 156 4.38 4.36 9.09
C TYR A 156 5.27 3.35 9.83
N SER A 157 6.07 3.84 10.77
CA SER A 157 6.79 3.01 11.74
C SER A 157 6.96 3.75 13.06
N ASN A 158 6.93 3.03 14.17
CA ASN A 158 7.34 3.54 15.49
C ASN A 158 8.87 3.54 15.66
N GLN A 159 9.59 2.86 14.78
CA GLN A 159 11.05 2.75 14.80
C GLN A 159 11.66 3.40 13.56
N GLN A 160 12.85 3.98 13.71
CA GLN A 160 13.64 4.45 12.57
C GLN A 160 14.38 3.29 11.93
N GLY A 161 14.34 3.19 10.62
CA GLY A 161 14.91 2.07 9.88
C GLY A 161 14.39 2.06 8.46
N PHE A 162 14.55 0.94 7.76
CA PHE A 162 13.98 0.78 6.42
C PHE A 162 13.24 -0.55 6.29
N SER A 163 12.23 -0.56 5.43
CA SER A 163 11.49 -1.75 5.01
C SER A 163 11.45 -1.84 3.49
N VAL A 164 11.14 -3.03 2.99
CA VAL A 164 11.13 -3.32 1.56
C VAL A 164 9.81 -3.96 1.17
N GLY A 165 9.22 -3.52 0.07
CA GLY A 165 8.02 -4.13 -0.51
C GLY A 165 8.21 -4.42 -1.99
N PHE A 166 7.51 -5.41 -2.51
CA PHE A 166 7.76 -5.99 -3.84
C PHE A 166 6.63 -5.73 -4.84
N GLU A 167 6.95 -5.78 -6.14
CA GLU A 167 5.99 -6.01 -7.22
C GLU A 167 6.32 -7.39 -7.80
N ASN A 168 5.39 -8.32 -7.64
CA ASN A 168 5.66 -9.75 -7.67
C ASN A 168 4.47 -10.57 -8.20
N GLY A 169 3.57 -9.93 -8.94
CA GLY A 169 2.50 -10.63 -9.65
C GLY A 169 3.04 -11.60 -10.70
N ASP A 170 4.19 -11.29 -11.32
CA ASP A 170 4.91 -12.16 -12.25
C ASP A 170 5.31 -13.50 -11.59
N LEU A 171 5.91 -13.42 -10.40
CA LEU A 171 6.28 -14.59 -9.60
C LEU A 171 5.06 -15.42 -9.25
N LEU A 172 3.94 -14.80 -8.87
CA LEU A 172 2.70 -15.52 -8.55
C LEU A 172 2.15 -16.25 -9.78
N GLN A 173 2.14 -15.60 -10.94
CA GLN A 173 1.70 -16.21 -12.19
C GLN A 173 2.56 -17.42 -12.54
N ASP A 174 3.89 -17.29 -12.43
CA ASP A 174 4.82 -18.39 -12.71
C ASP A 174 4.60 -19.57 -11.77
N ILE A 175 4.45 -19.32 -10.47
CA ILE A 175 4.13 -20.38 -9.50
C ILE A 175 2.82 -21.07 -9.89
N PHE A 176 1.77 -20.31 -10.25
CA PHE A 176 0.46 -20.87 -10.56
C PHE A 176 0.39 -21.61 -11.89
N LYS A 177 1.33 -21.40 -12.82
CA LYS A 177 1.44 -22.20 -14.06
C LYS A 177 1.76 -23.68 -13.78
N ASP A 178 2.45 -23.96 -12.68
CA ASP A 178 2.94 -25.29 -12.30
C ASP A 178 2.04 -26.01 -11.27
N VAL A 179 1.07 -25.32 -10.68
CA VAL A 179 0.15 -25.91 -9.71
C VAL A 179 -0.79 -26.91 -10.41
N LYS A 180 -0.69 -28.19 -10.02
CA LYS A 180 -1.48 -29.28 -10.61
C LYS A 180 -2.92 -29.37 -10.07
N ASN A 181 -3.12 -29.06 -8.80
CA ASN A 181 -4.42 -29.12 -8.13
C ASN A 181 -4.44 -28.19 -6.91
N TYR A 182 -5.64 -27.92 -6.38
CA TYR A 182 -5.80 -27.02 -5.22
C TYR A 182 -5.17 -27.58 -3.94
N ALA A 183 -5.14 -28.90 -3.74
CA ALA A 183 -4.57 -29.53 -2.55
C ALA A 183 -3.06 -29.23 -2.40
N ASN A 184 -2.34 -29.16 -3.52
CA ASN A 184 -0.90 -28.87 -3.55
C ASN A 184 -0.56 -27.38 -3.63
N LEU A 185 -1.56 -26.49 -3.75
CA LEU A 185 -1.37 -25.05 -3.96
C LEU A 185 -0.50 -24.42 -2.87
N LYS A 186 -0.85 -24.65 -1.59
CA LYS A 186 -0.16 -24.04 -0.45
C LYS A 186 1.29 -24.48 -0.34
N ILE A 187 1.52 -25.79 -0.46
CA ILE A 187 2.86 -26.40 -0.38
C ILE A 187 3.78 -25.83 -1.48
N TYR A 188 3.27 -25.73 -2.71
CA TYR A 188 4.05 -25.22 -3.84
C TYR A 188 4.36 -23.73 -3.69
N LEU A 189 3.37 -22.93 -3.28
CA LEU A 189 3.55 -21.51 -2.96
C LEU A 189 4.60 -21.31 -1.87
N GLU A 190 4.48 -22.01 -0.75
CA GLU A 190 5.37 -21.85 0.41
C GLU A 190 6.82 -22.14 0.04
N LYS A 191 7.08 -23.27 -0.63
CA LYS A 191 8.43 -23.66 -1.05
C LYS A 191 9.07 -22.63 -1.96
N LYS A 192 8.33 -22.12 -2.95
CA LYS A 192 8.85 -21.14 -3.92
C LYS A 192 9.10 -19.79 -3.26
N LEU A 193 8.14 -19.28 -2.49
CA LEU A 193 8.24 -17.97 -1.86
C LEU A 193 9.32 -17.92 -0.77
N TYR A 194 9.46 -18.98 0.04
CA TYR A 194 10.49 -19.01 1.06
C TYR A 194 11.89 -18.85 0.47
N LYS A 195 12.18 -19.57 -0.63
CA LYS A 195 13.47 -19.48 -1.33
C LYS A 195 13.75 -18.05 -1.81
N GLU A 196 12.78 -17.43 -2.49
CA GLU A 196 12.95 -16.09 -3.05
C GLU A 196 13.15 -15.03 -1.97
N TYR A 197 12.31 -15.02 -0.93
CA TYR A 197 12.39 -13.99 0.10
C TYR A 197 13.54 -14.19 1.09
N LEU A 198 13.99 -15.42 1.32
CA LEU A 198 15.17 -15.67 2.17
C LEU A 198 16.45 -15.03 1.59
N PHE A 199 16.56 -14.97 0.26
CA PHE A 199 17.65 -14.24 -0.40
C PHE A 199 17.62 -12.75 -0.04
N PHE A 200 16.46 -12.11 -0.17
CA PHE A 200 16.30 -10.68 0.14
C PHE A 200 16.50 -10.39 1.63
N GLU A 201 15.96 -11.24 2.51
CA GLU A 201 16.16 -11.10 3.96
C GLU A 201 17.64 -11.06 4.31
N LYS A 202 18.42 -12.05 3.87
CA LYS A 202 19.87 -12.10 4.11
C LYS A 202 20.59 -10.88 3.53
N PHE A 203 20.20 -10.46 2.31
CA PHE A 203 20.77 -9.27 1.70
C PHE A 203 20.54 -8.03 2.58
N PHE A 204 19.31 -7.77 3.02
CA PHE A 204 19.00 -6.56 3.80
C PHE A 204 19.48 -6.63 5.25
N GLU A 205 19.58 -7.80 5.85
CA GLU A 205 20.26 -7.97 7.14
C GLU A 205 21.75 -7.62 7.05
N ASN A 206 22.44 -8.05 6.00
CA ASN A 206 23.83 -7.65 5.75
C ASN A 206 23.96 -6.14 5.55
N GLN A 207 23.04 -5.51 4.81
CA GLN A 207 23.01 -4.05 4.66
C GLN A 207 22.77 -3.34 5.99
N SER A 208 21.90 -3.90 6.83
CA SER A 208 21.58 -3.39 8.16
C SER A 208 22.84 -3.33 9.04
N ILE A 209 23.61 -4.42 9.08
CA ILE A 209 24.86 -4.52 9.84
C ILE A 209 25.92 -3.58 9.27
N LYS A 210 26.20 -3.68 7.95
CA LYS A 210 27.23 -2.89 7.24
C LYS A 210 27.03 -1.38 7.45
N ARG A 211 25.79 -0.91 7.46
CA ARG A 211 25.45 0.53 7.44
C ARG A 211 24.89 1.05 8.75
N LYS A 212 24.80 0.19 9.78
CA LYS A 212 24.25 0.54 11.11
C LYS A 212 22.86 1.20 11.03
N ILE A 213 22.01 0.68 10.15
CA ILE A 213 20.62 1.12 9.99
C ILE A 213 19.69 -0.07 10.21
N LEU A 214 18.64 0.10 11.01
CA LEU A 214 17.73 -1.00 11.31
C LEU A 214 16.95 -1.43 10.06
N PHE A 215 17.08 -2.71 9.69
CA PHE A 215 16.17 -3.36 8.76
C PHE A 215 14.94 -3.85 9.50
N LEU A 216 13.78 -3.26 9.20
CA LEU A 216 12.50 -3.54 9.86
C LEU A 216 11.83 -4.80 9.31
N GLY A 217 12.09 -5.15 8.05
CA GLY A 217 11.63 -6.39 7.44
C GLY A 217 11.15 -6.25 6.00
N LEU A 218 10.68 -7.38 5.48
CA LEU A 218 10.07 -7.51 4.17
C LEU A 218 8.54 -7.45 4.28
N ASP A 219 7.91 -6.53 3.56
CA ASP A 219 6.50 -6.65 3.24
C ASP A 219 6.37 -7.54 2.00
N ILE A 220 6.16 -8.83 2.24
CA ILE A 220 6.09 -9.87 1.22
C ILE A 220 4.72 -9.94 0.53
N SER A 221 3.97 -8.84 0.56
CA SER A 221 2.67 -8.80 -0.08
C SER A 221 2.77 -9.09 -1.57
N PHE A 222 1.75 -9.76 -2.12
CA PHE A 222 1.58 -9.80 -3.57
C PHE A 222 0.98 -8.48 -4.04
N ALA A 223 1.80 -7.66 -4.68
CA ALA A 223 1.39 -6.40 -5.30
C ALA A 223 1.52 -6.48 -6.83
N PRO A 224 0.51 -6.00 -7.57
CA PRO A 224 0.48 -6.10 -9.01
C PRO A 224 1.27 -4.96 -9.68
N GLY A 225 1.54 -5.16 -10.96
CA GLY A 225 1.93 -4.12 -11.90
C GLY A 225 0.88 -3.90 -12.99
N ILE A 226 1.06 -2.82 -13.76
CA ILE A 226 0.09 -2.37 -14.78
C ILE A 226 0.10 -3.22 -16.06
N LYS A 227 1.09 -4.11 -16.22
CA LYS A 227 1.17 -5.05 -17.35
C LYS A 227 0.48 -6.36 -17.01
N LYS A 228 -0.04 -7.06 -18.03
CA LYS A 228 -0.76 -8.32 -17.83
C LYS A 228 0.11 -9.38 -17.13
N GLU A 229 1.40 -9.44 -17.46
CA GLU A 229 2.36 -10.40 -16.91
C GLU A 229 2.74 -10.09 -15.45
N GLN A 230 2.39 -8.90 -14.97
CA GLN A 230 2.61 -8.42 -13.60
C GLN A 230 1.33 -8.40 -12.77
N SER A 231 0.18 -8.75 -13.36
CA SER A 231 -1.11 -8.75 -12.69
C SER A 231 -1.20 -9.92 -11.70
N VAL A 232 -1.63 -9.60 -10.47
CA VAL A 232 -1.92 -10.60 -9.44
C VAL A 232 -3.23 -11.31 -9.79
N TYR A 233 -4.23 -10.57 -10.29
CA TYR A 233 -5.50 -11.15 -10.68
C TYR A 233 -5.39 -12.08 -11.90
N GLU A 234 -4.44 -11.84 -12.81
CA GLU A 234 -4.16 -12.77 -13.91
C GLU A 234 -3.64 -14.12 -13.39
N ALA A 235 -2.91 -14.14 -12.27
CA ALA A 235 -2.52 -15.40 -11.64
C ALA A 235 -3.76 -16.20 -11.24
N PHE A 236 -4.81 -15.56 -10.72
CA PHE A 236 -6.06 -16.23 -10.36
C PHE A 236 -6.68 -16.90 -11.59
N ASN A 237 -6.71 -16.20 -12.73
CA ASN A 237 -7.16 -16.75 -14.01
C ASN A 237 -6.31 -17.94 -14.47
N ILE A 238 -4.97 -17.84 -14.35
CA ILE A 238 -4.05 -18.93 -14.68
C ILE A 238 -4.36 -20.16 -13.82
N LEU A 239 -4.48 -20.00 -12.50
CA LEU A 239 -4.74 -21.11 -11.60
C LEU A 239 -6.08 -21.78 -11.92
N LYS A 240 -7.15 -21.01 -12.10
CA LYS A 240 -8.48 -21.53 -12.46
C LYS A 240 -8.45 -22.37 -13.74
N ARG A 241 -7.76 -21.90 -14.79
CA ARG A 241 -7.58 -22.65 -16.04
C ARG A 241 -6.73 -23.91 -15.85
N LYS A 242 -5.67 -23.83 -15.03
CA LYS A 242 -4.72 -24.93 -14.81
C LYS A 242 -5.34 -26.10 -14.07
N ILE A 243 -6.00 -25.84 -12.95
CA ILE A 243 -6.50 -26.93 -12.09
C ILE A 243 -7.86 -27.48 -12.53
N LYS A 244 -8.49 -26.88 -13.56
CA LYS A 244 -9.79 -27.26 -14.14
C LYS A 244 -10.90 -27.56 -13.12
N ARG A 245 -10.81 -26.98 -11.92
CA ARG A 245 -11.78 -27.16 -10.86
C ARG A 245 -12.99 -26.27 -11.16
N LYS A 246 -14.11 -26.89 -11.52
CA LYS A 246 -15.38 -26.19 -11.67
C LYS A 246 -15.69 -25.41 -10.38
N ASN A 247 -16.08 -24.15 -10.52
CA ASN A 247 -16.50 -23.28 -9.42
C ASN A 247 -15.41 -22.94 -8.37
N LEU A 248 -14.12 -22.93 -8.74
CA LEU A 248 -13.10 -22.32 -7.88
C LEU A 248 -13.28 -20.80 -7.84
N ASN A 249 -13.65 -20.29 -6.66
CA ASN A 249 -13.90 -18.86 -6.43
C ASN A 249 -12.65 -18.12 -5.91
N ASP A 250 -12.59 -16.82 -6.16
CA ASP A 250 -11.44 -15.96 -5.83
C ASP A 250 -11.16 -15.91 -4.32
N LEU A 251 -12.19 -16.01 -3.50
CA LEU A 251 -12.06 -16.05 -2.04
C LEU A 251 -11.16 -17.21 -1.57
N ALA A 252 -11.32 -18.40 -2.17
CA ALA A 252 -10.53 -19.58 -1.80
C ALA A 252 -9.06 -19.45 -2.25
N ILE A 253 -8.81 -18.77 -3.36
CA ILE A 253 -7.46 -18.49 -3.86
C ILE A 253 -6.78 -17.45 -2.95
N ALA A 254 -7.47 -16.34 -2.69
CA ALA A 254 -6.99 -15.25 -1.84
C ALA A 254 -6.69 -15.70 -0.41
N GLY A 255 -7.55 -16.55 0.17
CA GLY A 255 -7.34 -17.16 1.47
C GLY A 255 -6.09 -18.04 1.51
N ALA A 256 -5.92 -18.93 0.52
CA ALA A 256 -4.75 -19.81 0.45
C ALA A 256 -3.43 -19.04 0.32
N ILE A 257 -3.39 -18.01 -0.54
CA ILE A 257 -2.23 -17.12 -0.67
C ILE A 257 -1.90 -16.45 0.66
N THR A 258 -2.91 -15.83 1.29
CA THR A 258 -2.71 -15.06 2.52
C THR A 258 -2.25 -15.95 3.68
N GLU A 259 -2.77 -17.18 3.78
CA GLU A 259 -2.34 -18.16 4.78
C GLU A 259 -0.87 -18.52 4.62
N VAL A 260 -0.41 -18.80 3.39
CA VAL A 260 1.00 -19.09 3.12
C VAL A 260 1.89 -17.91 3.51
N LEU A 261 1.55 -16.69 3.06
CA LEU A 261 2.34 -15.48 3.39
C LEU A 261 2.44 -15.27 4.91
N LYS A 262 1.35 -15.51 5.66
CA LYS A 262 1.36 -15.42 7.13
C LYS A 262 2.24 -16.48 7.80
N ASN A 263 2.33 -17.68 7.22
CA ASN A 263 3.07 -18.79 7.83
C ASN A 263 4.58 -18.79 7.51
N LEU A 264 5.01 -18.15 6.42
CA LEU A 264 6.43 -18.05 6.06
C LEU A 264 7.28 -17.48 7.20
N LYS A 265 8.32 -18.21 7.60
CA LYS A 265 9.24 -17.83 8.69
C LYS A 265 10.35 -16.92 8.17
N LEU A 266 10.00 -15.65 8.04
CA LEU A 266 10.86 -14.56 7.59
C LEU A 266 10.66 -13.35 8.52
N LYS A 267 11.62 -12.44 8.54
CA LYS A 267 11.56 -11.10 9.12
C LYS A 267 10.62 -10.23 8.30
N LYS A 268 9.32 -10.45 8.53
CA LYS A 268 8.23 -9.79 7.83
C LYS A 268 7.83 -8.48 8.50
N THR A 269 7.29 -7.57 7.71
CA THR A 269 6.69 -6.32 8.16
C THR A 269 5.49 -5.97 7.28
N GLY A 270 4.78 -4.90 7.65
CA GLY A 270 3.70 -4.37 6.84
C GLY A 270 2.52 -5.31 6.68
N TYR A 271 1.87 -5.26 5.52
CA TYR A 271 0.69 -6.07 5.24
C TYR A 271 1.04 -7.55 5.13
N SER A 272 2.15 -7.87 4.44
CA SER A 272 2.59 -9.24 4.12
C SER A 272 1.42 -10.15 3.72
N GLY A 273 0.60 -9.68 2.78
CA GLY A 273 -0.62 -10.34 2.35
C GLY A 273 -0.95 -10.07 0.88
N LEU A 274 -2.19 -10.30 0.47
CA LEU A 274 -2.60 -10.10 -0.92
C LEU A 274 -3.13 -8.66 -1.14
N MET A 275 -2.60 -7.95 -2.13
CA MET A 275 -3.09 -6.65 -2.60
C MET A 275 -3.89 -6.82 -3.89
N LEU A 276 -5.09 -6.21 -3.95
CA LEU A 276 -5.94 -6.20 -5.15
C LEU A 276 -6.32 -4.75 -5.54
N PRO A 277 -5.33 -3.87 -5.80
CA PRO A 277 -5.58 -2.51 -6.21
C PRO A 277 -6.20 -2.45 -7.62
N LEU A 278 -7.47 -2.05 -7.73
CA LEU A 278 -8.23 -2.12 -8.98
C LEU A 278 -7.56 -1.35 -10.13
N CYS A 279 -7.08 -0.15 -9.85
CA CYS A 279 -6.45 0.69 -10.87
C CYS A 279 -4.99 0.31 -11.13
N GLU A 280 -4.35 -0.53 -10.34
CA GLU A 280 -2.94 -0.89 -10.57
C GLU A 280 -2.79 -2.30 -11.19
N ASP A 281 -3.81 -3.16 -11.06
CA ASP A 281 -3.79 -4.52 -11.60
C ASP A 281 -4.45 -4.61 -12.98
N TYR A 282 -3.69 -5.06 -13.99
CA TYR A 282 -4.17 -5.19 -15.36
C TYR A 282 -5.47 -5.98 -15.49
N SER A 283 -5.50 -7.24 -15.06
CA SER A 283 -6.66 -8.10 -15.28
C SER A 283 -7.85 -7.70 -14.38
N LEU A 284 -7.58 -7.18 -13.17
CA LEU A 284 -8.65 -6.66 -12.30
C LEU A 284 -9.29 -5.40 -12.89
N SER A 285 -8.49 -4.46 -13.43
CA SER A 285 -8.99 -3.23 -14.06
C SER A 285 -9.98 -3.53 -15.20
N LYS A 286 -9.72 -4.59 -15.98
CA LYS A 286 -10.58 -5.00 -17.09
C LYS A 286 -11.96 -5.49 -16.63
N LEU A 287 -12.07 -6.06 -15.44
CA LEU A 287 -13.37 -6.51 -14.91
C LEU A 287 -14.33 -5.34 -14.65
N SER A 288 -13.81 -4.16 -14.33
CA SER A 288 -14.64 -2.96 -14.10
C SER A 288 -15.43 -2.55 -15.35
N PHE A 289 -14.93 -2.84 -16.56
CA PHE A 289 -15.61 -2.46 -17.81
C PHE A 289 -16.85 -3.32 -18.12
N GLY A 290 -16.86 -4.57 -17.64
CA GLY A 290 -17.89 -5.56 -17.94
C GLY A 290 -18.96 -5.75 -16.87
N LYS A 291 -18.99 -4.93 -15.80
CA LYS A 291 -19.82 -5.14 -14.59
C LYS A 291 -19.59 -6.51 -13.91
N ASN A 292 -18.40 -7.08 -14.10
CA ASN A 292 -18.02 -8.39 -13.57
C ASN A 292 -17.41 -8.32 -12.16
N ILE A 293 -17.27 -7.12 -11.61
CA ILE A 293 -16.80 -6.87 -10.26
C ILE A 293 -17.50 -5.64 -9.69
N ARG A 294 -17.81 -5.70 -8.40
CA ARG A 294 -18.41 -4.62 -7.61
C ARG A 294 -17.59 -4.36 -6.36
N ILE A 295 -17.88 -3.26 -5.67
CA ILE A 295 -17.16 -2.90 -4.45
C ILE A 295 -17.33 -3.98 -3.36
N LYS A 296 -18.49 -4.63 -3.30
CA LYS A 296 -18.76 -5.74 -2.37
C LYS A 296 -17.88 -6.96 -2.61
N ASP A 297 -17.47 -7.22 -3.85
CA ASP A 297 -16.59 -8.34 -4.16
C ASP A 297 -15.18 -8.07 -3.60
N LEU A 298 -14.72 -6.81 -3.69
CA LEU A 298 -13.47 -6.37 -3.08
C LEU A 298 -13.56 -6.36 -1.54
N LEU A 299 -14.70 -5.98 -0.95
CA LEU A 299 -14.94 -6.11 0.50
C LEU A 299 -14.90 -7.58 0.94
N LEU A 300 -15.57 -8.46 0.20
CA LEU A 300 -15.56 -9.91 0.46
C LEU A 300 -14.13 -10.45 0.41
N LEU A 301 -13.35 -10.09 -0.61
CA LEU A 301 -11.94 -10.49 -0.69
C LEU A 301 -11.10 -9.87 0.43
N SER A 302 -11.43 -8.65 0.88
CA SER A 302 -10.78 -7.98 2.03
C SER A 302 -10.94 -8.75 3.33
N SER A 303 -11.99 -9.56 3.48
CA SER A 303 -12.16 -10.45 4.62
C SER A 303 -11.03 -11.48 4.74
N VAL A 304 -10.40 -11.88 3.63
CA VAL A 304 -9.31 -12.87 3.60
C VAL A 304 -7.96 -12.32 3.11
N CYS A 305 -7.94 -11.24 2.33
CA CYS A 305 -6.72 -10.61 1.80
C CYS A 305 -6.01 -9.72 2.84
N GLY A 306 -4.84 -9.18 2.50
CA GLY A 306 -3.99 -8.46 3.45
C GLY A 306 -4.09 -6.94 3.42
N CYS A 307 -4.69 -6.33 2.39
CA CYS A 307 -4.53 -4.89 2.14
C CYS A 307 -5.83 -4.07 2.15
N GLY A 308 -7.01 -4.67 1.94
CA GLY A 308 -8.28 -3.94 1.87
C GLY A 308 -8.65 -3.43 0.47
N ILE A 309 -9.43 -2.35 0.41
CA ILE A 309 -9.86 -1.69 -0.83
C ILE A 309 -8.80 -0.67 -1.23
N ASP A 310 -8.20 -0.84 -2.41
CA ASP A 310 -7.09 0.00 -2.82
C ASP A 310 -7.23 0.52 -4.25
N THR A 311 -6.99 1.82 -4.45
CA THR A 311 -7.14 2.53 -5.74
C THR A 311 -8.43 2.20 -6.49
N VAL A 312 -9.57 2.34 -5.81
CA VAL A 312 -10.87 2.02 -6.42
C VAL A 312 -11.65 3.29 -6.67
N PRO A 313 -12.00 3.61 -7.93
CA PRO A 313 -12.87 4.74 -8.17
C PRO A 313 -14.30 4.43 -7.77
N VAL A 314 -14.93 5.41 -7.13
CA VAL A 314 -16.27 5.27 -6.55
C VAL A 314 -17.09 6.53 -6.78
N THR A 315 -18.40 6.44 -6.52
CA THR A 315 -19.29 7.59 -6.60
C THR A 315 -18.87 8.70 -5.63
N PHE A 316 -19.05 9.95 -6.05
CA PHE A 316 -18.79 11.15 -5.27
C PHE A 316 -19.88 11.40 -4.21
N LYS A 317 -20.18 10.42 -3.37
CA LYS A 317 -21.20 10.49 -2.32
C LYS A 317 -20.59 10.22 -0.95
N ASN A 318 -20.80 11.13 -0.01
CA ASN A 318 -20.18 11.04 1.31
C ASN A 318 -20.71 9.81 2.08
N GLU A 319 -22.02 9.54 2.02
CA GLU A 319 -22.69 8.42 2.70
C GLU A 319 -22.17 7.05 2.20
N PHE A 320 -21.85 6.97 0.90
CA PHE A 320 -21.26 5.77 0.31
C PHE A 320 -19.86 5.50 0.89
N ILE A 321 -19.03 6.55 1.02
CA ILE A 321 -17.70 6.43 1.60
C ILE A 321 -17.79 6.10 3.10
N GLU A 322 -18.70 6.73 3.85
CA GLU A 322 -18.94 6.40 5.26
C GLU A 322 -19.30 4.92 5.44
N SER A 323 -20.18 4.39 4.59
CA SER A 323 -20.56 2.97 4.61
C SER A 323 -19.36 2.05 4.34
N LEU A 324 -18.53 2.38 3.35
CA LEU A 324 -17.29 1.62 3.10
C LEU A 324 -16.29 1.68 4.26
N ILE A 325 -16.19 2.82 4.94
CA ILE A 325 -15.36 2.94 6.14
C ILE A 325 -15.89 2.03 7.24
N MET A 326 -17.20 2.00 7.46
CA MET A 326 -17.84 1.15 8.48
C MET A 326 -17.69 -0.35 8.18
N ASP A 327 -17.86 -0.76 6.92
CA ASP A 327 -17.65 -2.14 6.48
C ASP A 327 -16.18 -2.55 6.68
N SER A 328 -15.24 -1.70 6.25
CA SER A 328 -13.79 -1.94 6.39
C SER A 328 -13.37 -1.99 7.86
N TYR A 329 -13.90 -1.09 8.69
CA TYR A 329 -13.69 -1.10 10.13
C TYR A 329 -14.17 -2.42 10.75
N THR A 330 -15.38 -2.86 10.40
CA THR A 330 -15.97 -4.10 10.91
C THR A 330 -15.09 -5.32 10.59
N ILE A 331 -14.63 -5.44 9.33
CA ILE A 331 -13.73 -6.52 8.90
C ILE A 331 -12.40 -6.45 9.66
N SER A 332 -11.76 -5.27 9.71
CA SER A 332 -10.47 -5.09 10.37
C SER A 332 -10.55 -5.45 11.84
N ARG A 333 -11.56 -4.95 12.57
CA ARG A 333 -11.72 -5.19 14.01
C ARG A 333 -12.04 -6.62 14.34
N LYS A 334 -12.97 -7.25 13.61
CA LYS A 334 -13.36 -8.65 13.86
C LYS A 334 -12.18 -9.60 13.75
N TRP A 335 -11.30 -9.36 12.78
CA TRP A 335 -10.19 -10.24 12.46
C TRP A 335 -8.82 -9.73 12.90
N LYS A 336 -8.76 -8.56 13.56
CA LYS A 336 -7.51 -7.82 13.86
C LYS A 336 -6.60 -7.74 12.63
N LYS A 337 -7.18 -7.37 11.48
CA LYS A 337 -6.49 -7.35 10.19
C LYS A 337 -6.01 -5.95 9.84
N PRO A 338 -4.79 -5.79 9.30
CA PRO A 338 -4.41 -4.55 8.66
C PRO A 338 -5.26 -4.38 7.40
N LEU A 339 -5.93 -3.24 7.25
CA LEU A 339 -6.62 -2.85 6.03
C LEU A 339 -6.34 -1.39 5.70
N GLN A 340 -6.32 -1.09 4.41
CA GLN A 340 -6.37 0.23 3.84
C GLN A 340 -7.69 0.38 3.08
N LEU A 341 -8.24 1.58 3.13
CA LEU A 341 -9.32 2.04 2.26
C LEU A 341 -8.80 3.27 1.51
N ARG A 342 -8.45 3.07 0.24
CA ARG A 342 -8.04 4.12 -0.69
C ARG A 342 -9.00 4.11 -1.88
N VAL A 343 -10.04 4.91 -1.76
CA VAL A 343 -11.02 5.12 -2.84
C VAL A 343 -10.72 6.42 -3.57
N LEU A 344 -11.13 6.51 -4.83
CA LEU A 344 -10.94 7.67 -5.69
C LEU A 344 -12.32 8.20 -6.07
N PRO A 345 -12.96 9.05 -5.23
CA PRO A 345 -14.25 9.63 -5.56
C PRO A 345 -14.14 10.43 -6.85
N VAL A 346 -15.02 10.12 -7.79
CA VAL A 346 -15.14 10.81 -9.07
C VAL A 346 -16.60 11.11 -9.37
N GLU A 347 -16.83 12.21 -10.09
CA GLU A 347 -18.13 12.44 -10.73
C GLU A 347 -18.41 11.30 -11.73
N GLU A 348 -19.68 10.96 -11.92
CA GLU A 348 -20.10 9.83 -12.75
C GLU A 348 -19.61 9.99 -14.21
N LYS A 349 -18.47 9.37 -14.50
CA LYS A 349 -17.88 9.27 -15.84
C LYS A 349 -17.85 7.82 -16.28
N SER A 350 -18.14 7.58 -17.55
CA SER A 350 -18.20 6.24 -18.12
C SER A 350 -16.85 5.51 -18.12
N VAL A 351 -15.74 6.24 -18.16
CA VAL A 351 -14.36 5.73 -18.08
C VAL A 351 -13.49 6.74 -17.35
N ILE A 352 -12.65 6.25 -16.44
CA ILE A 352 -11.75 7.04 -15.61
C ILE A 352 -10.33 6.78 -16.09
N SER A 353 -9.61 7.85 -16.41
CA SER A 353 -8.21 7.79 -16.84
C SER A 353 -7.33 8.60 -15.91
N PHE A 354 -6.16 8.06 -15.59
CA PHE A 354 -5.24 8.65 -14.64
C PHE A 354 -4.04 9.24 -15.36
N ARG A 355 -3.60 10.43 -14.93
CA ARG A 355 -2.29 11.00 -15.32
C ARG A 355 -1.18 10.42 -14.44
N SER A 356 -1.13 9.09 -14.32
CA SER A 356 -0.15 8.37 -13.50
C SER A 356 0.39 7.18 -14.27
N LYS A 357 1.72 7.03 -14.29
CA LYS A 357 2.40 5.86 -14.87
C LYS A 357 2.14 4.55 -14.10
N TYR A 358 1.44 4.63 -12.96
CA TYR A 358 1.13 3.49 -12.09
C TYR A 358 -0.34 3.06 -12.13
N LEU A 359 -1.21 3.82 -12.82
CA LEU A 359 -2.65 3.57 -12.81
C LEU A 359 -3.20 3.34 -14.21
N LEU A 360 -4.04 2.33 -14.33
CA LEU A 360 -4.77 1.91 -15.51
C LEU A 360 -6.15 2.54 -15.56
N LYS A 361 -6.70 2.68 -16.77
CA LYS A 361 -8.08 3.10 -16.97
C LYS A 361 -9.05 2.07 -16.38
N THR A 362 -10.07 2.55 -15.70
CA THR A 362 -11.12 1.72 -15.05
C THR A 362 -12.49 2.39 -15.16
N LYS A 363 -13.54 1.69 -14.74
CA LYS A 363 -14.84 2.29 -14.40
C LYS A 363 -14.99 2.40 -12.90
N LEU A 364 -15.90 3.29 -12.47
CA LEU A 364 -16.32 3.35 -11.08
C LEU A 364 -16.97 2.03 -10.65
N LEU A 365 -16.74 1.64 -9.40
CA LEU A 365 -17.45 0.53 -8.77
C LEU A 365 -18.53 1.06 -7.83
N ASP A 366 -19.68 0.38 -7.86
CA ASP A 366 -20.82 0.53 -6.95
C ASP A 366 -21.08 -0.80 -6.20
N TYR A 367 -22.16 -0.86 -5.41
CA TYR A 367 -22.56 -2.01 -4.59
C TYR A 367 -23.20 -3.18 -5.38
#